data_AF-A0A6F8TPJ5-F1
#
_entry.id   AF-A0A6F8TPJ5-F1
#
_cell.length_a   1.000
_cell.length_b   1.000
_cell.length_c   1.000
_cell.angle_alpha   90.00
_cell.angle_beta   90.00
_cell.angle_gamma   90.00
#
_symmetry.space_group_name_H-M   'P 1'
#
loop_
_entity.id
_entity.type
_entity.pdbx_description
1 polymer ?
#
loop_
_entity_poly.entity_id
_entity_poly.type
_entity_poly.pdbx_seq_one_letter_code
_entity_poly.pdbx_strand_id
1 'polypeptide(L)'
;MIGNQMLNEFFFLPIRIGACIRKEAGTGVKGKVSYIFLYLAVTFLLFAALDGVQVWYVGDALYYVNTYLFLGMMYVFFTWRKA
;
A
#
# COMPACT_ATOMS: atom_id res chain seq x y z
N MET A 1 -23.54 -7.63 -10.17
CA MET A 1 -22.50 -6.72 -10.68
C MET A 1 -21.89 -5.80 -9.61
N ILE A 2 -22.40 -5.75 -8.36
CA ILE A 2 -21.91 -4.87 -7.29
C ILE A 2 -20.55 -5.34 -6.71
N GLY A 3 -20.28 -6.65 -6.72
CA GLY A 3 -18.99 -7.20 -6.25
C GLY A 3 -17.78 -6.76 -7.09
N ASN A 4 -17.96 -6.37 -8.35
CA ASN A 4 -16.87 -6.05 -9.26
C ASN A 4 -16.30 -4.62 -9.06
N GLN A 5 -17.09 -3.71 -8.46
CA GLN A 5 -16.66 -2.33 -8.20
C GLN A 5 -15.83 -2.22 -6.91
N MET A 6 -16.29 -2.82 -5.80
CA MET A 6 -15.53 -2.84 -4.54
C MET A 6 -14.21 -3.61 -4.65
N LEU A 7 -14.18 -4.74 -5.38
CA LEU A 7 -12.96 -5.49 -5.61
C LEU A 7 -11.94 -4.65 -6.39
N ASN A 8 -12.41 -3.92 -7.40
CA ASN A 8 -11.58 -2.97 -8.14
C ASN A 8 -11.02 -1.91 -7.19
N GLU A 9 -11.85 -1.20 -6.42
CA GLU A 9 -11.38 -0.13 -5.56
C GLU A 9 -10.37 -0.58 -4.50
N PHE A 10 -10.57 -1.75 -3.89
CA PHE A 10 -9.62 -2.28 -2.92
C PHE A 10 -8.31 -2.67 -3.61
N PHE A 11 -8.33 -3.47 -4.69
CA PHE A 11 -7.12 -3.82 -5.46
C PHE A 11 -6.40 -2.59 -6.02
N PHE A 12 -7.12 -1.52 -6.34
CA PHE A 12 -6.55 -0.29 -6.87
C PHE A 12 -5.99 0.66 -5.81
N LEU A 13 -6.07 0.38 -4.51
CA LEU A 13 -5.63 1.33 -3.49
C LEU A 13 -4.12 1.68 -3.62
N PRO A 14 -3.19 0.70 -3.71
CA PRO A 14 -1.79 0.98 -3.98
C PRO A 14 -1.59 1.67 -5.34
N ILE A 15 -2.38 1.31 -6.35
CA ILE A 15 -2.29 1.87 -7.69
C ILE A 15 -2.72 3.36 -7.69
N ARG A 16 -3.77 3.71 -6.94
CA ARG A 16 -4.24 5.09 -6.74
C ARG A 16 -3.23 5.92 -5.96
N ILE A 17 -2.64 5.36 -4.90
CA ILE A 17 -1.54 5.98 -4.15
C ILE A 17 -0.38 6.26 -5.12
N GLY A 18 -0.03 5.28 -5.95
CA GLY A 18 0.97 5.44 -7.00
C GLY A 18 0.62 6.53 -8.00
N ALA A 19 -0.61 6.58 -8.50
CA ALA A 19 -1.04 7.63 -9.41
C ALA A 19 -0.94 9.04 -8.78
N CYS A 20 -1.30 9.16 -7.50
CA CYS A 20 -1.19 10.40 -6.74
C CYS A 20 0.28 10.84 -6.62
N ILE A 21 1.16 9.94 -6.15
CA ILE A 21 2.59 10.23 -5.99
C ILE A 21 3.25 10.52 -7.33
N ARG A 22 2.85 9.83 -8.40
CA ARG A 22 3.33 10.12 -9.76
C ARG A 22 3.00 11.55 -10.18
N LYS A 23 1.80 12.05 -9.84
CA LYS A 23 1.35 13.40 -10.20
C LYS A 23 2.13 14.47 -9.43
N GLU A 24 2.49 14.22 -8.18
CA GLU A 24 3.15 15.22 -7.33
C GLU A 24 4.69 15.13 -7.33
N ALA A 25 5.25 13.93 -7.24
CA ALA A 25 6.69 13.68 -7.06
C ALA A 25 7.36 13.00 -8.27
N GLY A 26 6.59 12.62 -9.29
CA GLY A 26 7.06 11.91 -10.48
C GLY A 26 7.31 10.41 -10.27
N THR A 27 7.81 9.74 -11.31
CA THR A 27 8.11 8.28 -11.32
C THR A 27 9.56 7.93 -10.97
N GLY A 28 10.41 8.94 -10.81
CA GLY A 28 11.83 8.79 -10.51
C GLY A 28 12.14 8.38 -9.06
N VAL A 29 13.39 8.55 -8.64
CA VAL A 29 13.84 8.21 -7.28
C VAL A 29 13.01 8.91 -6.20
N LYS A 30 12.69 10.20 -6.41
CA LYS A 30 11.88 10.99 -5.47
C LYS A 30 10.51 10.36 -5.20
N GLY A 31 9.76 10.01 -6.25
CA GLY A 31 8.46 9.35 -6.10
C GLY A 31 8.54 7.97 -5.43
N LYS A 32 9.58 7.19 -5.73
CA LYS A 32 9.79 5.88 -5.06
C LYS A 32 10.05 6.05 -3.56
N VAL A 33 10.88 7.02 -3.18
CA VAL A 33 11.17 7.34 -1.78
C VAL A 33 9.91 7.82 -1.07
N SER A 34 9.12 8.70 -1.69
CA SER A 34 7.83 9.14 -1.12
C SER A 34 6.86 7.99 -0.89
N TYR A 35 6.78 7.03 -1.82
CA TYR A 35 5.93 5.85 -1.66
C TYR A 35 6.42 4.97 -0.50
N ILE A 36 7.72 4.68 -0.44
CA ILE A 36 8.31 3.88 0.66
C ILE A 36 8.03 4.54 2.01
N PHE A 37 8.18 5.86 2.12
CA PHE A 37 7.91 6.57 3.36
C PHE A 37 6.44 6.45 3.78
N LEU A 38 5.52 6.58 2.82
CA LEU A 38 4.09 6.40 3.07
C LEU A 38 3.75 4.97 3.50
N TYR A 39 4.36 3.98 2.85
CA TYR A 39 4.23 2.57 3.25
C TYR A 39 4.69 2.36 4.70
N LEU A 40 5.88 2.82 5.05
CA LEU A 40 6.43 2.69 6.41
C LEU A 40 5.56 3.39 7.45
N ALA A 41 5.06 4.59 7.16
CA ALA A 41 4.18 5.33 8.06
C ALA A 41 2.86 4.58 8.32
N VAL A 42 2.23 4.03 7.27
CA VAL A 42 1.00 3.24 7.39
C VAL A 42 1.25 1.94 8.16
N THR A 43 2.33 1.23 7.84
CA THR A 43 2.72 0.01 8.56
C THR A 43 2.95 0.29 10.04
N PHE A 44 3.68 1.35 10.39
CA PHE A 44 3.94 1.71 11.77
C PHE A 44 2.66 2.08 12.53
N LEU A 45 1.77 2.87 11.91
CA LEU A 45 0.45 3.20 12.48
C LEU A 45 -0.40 1.95 12.74
N LEU A 46 -0.39 0.99 11.81
CA LEU A 46 -1.10 -0.28 11.96
C LEU A 46 -0.58 -1.09 13.14
N PHE A 47 0.74 -1.16 13.32
CA PHE A 47 1.36 -1.83 14.48
C PHE A 47 1.05 -1.09 15.78
N ALA A 48 1.20 0.24 15.81
CA ALA A 48 0.96 1.04 17.00
C ALA A 48 -0.52 1.03 17.44
N ALA A 49 -1.47 1.01 16.51
CA ALA A 49 -2.90 0.95 16.81
C ALA A 49 -3.33 -0.40 17.40
N LEU A 50 -2.53 -1.45 17.20
CA LEU A 50 -2.83 -2.82 17.65
C LEU A 50 -1.83 -3.29 18.72
N ASP A 51 -0.97 -2.39 19.19
CA ASP A 51 -0.06 -2.64 20.30
C ASP A 51 -0.89 -2.90 21.58
N GLY A 52 -0.66 -4.06 22.20
CA GLY A 52 -1.45 -4.54 23.34
C GLY A 52 -2.65 -5.44 22.99
N VAL A 53 -3.00 -5.61 21.72
CA VAL A 53 -4.06 -6.56 21.30
C VAL A 53 -3.44 -7.95 21.10
N GLN A 54 -3.42 -8.77 22.17
CA GLN A 54 -2.84 -10.13 22.19
C GLN A 54 -3.74 -11.17 21.52
N VAL A 55 -4.07 -10.94 20.27
CA VAL A 55 -5.03 -11.74 19.55
C VAL A 55 -4.36 -12.30 18.30
N TRP A 56 -4.16 -13.61 18.26
CA TRP A 56 -3.43 -14.28 17.18
C TRP A 56 -4.00 -13.97 15.77
N TYR A 57 -5.32 -13.88 15.63
CA TYR A 57 -5.98 -13.49 14.38
C TYR A 57 -5.72 -12.04 13.95
N VAL A 58 -5.39 -11.14 14.88
CA VAL A 58 -5.02 -9.75 14.57
C VAL A 58 -3.60 -9.68 13.99
N GLY A 59 -2.68 -10.51 14.48
CA GLY A 59 -1.34 -10.65 13.92
C GLY A 59 -1.35 -11.12 12.46
N ASP A 60 -2.17 -12.13 12.15
CA ASP A 60 -2.31 -12.63 10.79
C ASP A 60 -2.96 -11.61 9.86
N ALA A 61 -4.03 -10.93 10.31
CA ALA A 61 -4.67 -9.88 9.52
C ALA A 61 -3.71 -8.73 9.19
N LEU A 62 -2.91 -8.29 10.16
CA LEU A 62 -1.84 -7.31 9.97
C LEU A 62 -0.84 -7.77 8.91
N TYR A 63 -0.38 -9.02 9.01
CA TYR A 63 0.56 -9.60 8.05
C TYR A 63 0.00 -9.57 6.63
N TYR A 64 -1.26 -9.96 6.43
CA TYR A 64 -1.90 -9.95 5.11
C TYR A 64 -2.07 -8.53 4.55
N VAL A 65 -2.52 -7.57 5.37
CA VAL A 65 -2.65 -6.16 4.95
C VAL A 65 -1.30 -5.57 4.56
N ASN A 66 -0.27 -5.85 5.33
CA ASN A 66 1.07 -5.32 5.10
C ASN A 66 1.70 -5.94 3.84
N THR A 67 1.50 -7.25 3.64
CA THR A 67 1.90 -7.96 2.41
C THR A 67 1.18 -7.42 1.18
N TYR A 68 -0.12 -7.14 1.30
CA TYR A 68 -0.93 -6.55 0.24
C TYR A 68 -0.40 -5.17 -0.19
N LEU A 69 -0.12 -4.28 0.78
CA LEU A 69 0.44 -2.94 0.51
C LEU A 69 1.83 -3.04 -0.14
N PHE A 70 2.66 -3.98 0.33
CA PHE A 70 4.00 -4.21 -0.23
C PHE A 70 3.94 -4.68 -1.68
N LEU A 71 3.11 -5.68 -1.99
CA LEU A 71 2.91 -6.17 -3.36
C LEU A 71 2.39 -5.07 -4.28
N GLY A 72 1.45 -4.26 -3.80
CA GLY A 72 0.92 -3.12 -4.52
C GLY A 72 1.99 -2.06 -4.83
N MET A 73 2.84 -1.73 -3.87
CA MET A 73 3.98 -0.82 -4.07
C MET A 73 4.96 -1.37 -5.11
N MET A 74 5.31 -2.66 -5.03
CA MET A 74 6.18 -3.30 -6.01
C MET A 74 5.58 -3.23 -7.42
N TYR A 75 4.29 -3.52 -7.57
CA TYR A 75 3.58 -3.41 -8.83
C TYR A 75 3.63 -1.98 -9.41
N VAL A 76 3.43 -0.96 -8.59
CA VAL A 76 3.54 0.44 -8.99
C VAL A 76 4.96 0.77 -9.46
N PHE A 77 5.99 0.30 -8.73
CA PHE A 77 7.39 0.52 -9.12
C PHE A 77 7.77 -0.16 -10.43
N PHE A 78 7.26 -1.36 -10.67
CA PHE A 78 7.43 -2.04 -11.95
C PHE A 78 6.75 -1.27 -13.08
N THR A 79 5.52 -0.79 -12.85
CA THR A 79 4.77 0.01 -13.82
C THR A 79 5.52 1.31 -14.16
N TRP A 80 6.07 2.00 -13.16
CA TRP A 80 6.86 3.22 -13.34
C TRP A 80 8.19 2.99 -14.04
N ARG A 81 8.78 1.79 -13.95
CA ARG A 81 10.00 1.44 -14.68
C ARG A 81 9.74 1.21 -16.18
N LYS A 82 8.52 0.81 -16.54
CA LYS A 82 8.10 0.58 -17.93
C LYS A 82 7.48 1.83 -18.60
N ALA A 83 7.15 2.86 -17.83
CA ALA A 83 6.53 4.11 -18.28
C ALA A 83 7.59 5.19 -18.53
#